data_AF-A0A0F8XNI7-F1
#
_entry.id   AF-A0A0F8XNI7-F1
#
_cell.length_a   1.000
_cell.length_b   1.000
_cell.length_c   1.000
_cell.angle_alpha   90.00
_cell.angle_beta   90.00
_cell.angle_gamma   90.00
#
_symmetry.space_group_name_H-M   'P 1'
#
loop_
_entity.id
_entity.type
_entity.pdbx_description
1 polymer ?
#
loop_
_entity_poly.entity_id
_entity_poly.type
_entity_poly.pdbx_seq_one_letter_code
_entity_poly.pdbx_strand_id
1 'polypeptide(L)'
;METNNTADIAILPSRLHEKYIEYTIGQESRSLPARFTKLDDLCLAVLGKFSTVNLRYATKGKKISTAAKYTPIEAQYQDEFYRAFNLLVGRGVPICSEWSRTRDGRVDFYIPEKKWAIELLRDHDRVYEYVSRFKAGGSYYSWIEEGMIDDWIIIDCATSPPASGYSEPRLWNAVFTDDYTNLRVYDHQEELLSIRLKN
;
A
#
# COMPACT_ATOMS: atom_id res chain seq x y z
N MET A 1 9.49 -29.23 -12.23
CA MET A 1 10.63 -28.78 -11.41
C MET A 1 10.14 -27.60 -10.60
N GLU A 2 9.77 -27.83 -9.34
CA GLU A 2 9.34 -26.77 -8.41
C GLU A 2 10.58 -26.06 -7.89
N THR A 3 10.75 -24.78 -8.26
CA THR A 3 11.77 -23.94 -7.65
C THR A 3 11.25 -23.52 -6.28
N ASN A 4 11.74 -24.20 -5.23
CA ASN A 4 11.66 -23.72 -3.85
C ASN A 4 12.34 -22.35 -3.78
N ASN A 5 11.55 -21.28 -3.86
CA ASN A 5 12.03 -19.92 -3.68
C ASN A 5 12.13 -19.67 -2.18
N THR A 6 13.18 -20.21 -1.54
CA THR A 6 13.56 -19.83 -0.19
C THR A 6 14.00 -18.38 -0.24
N ALA A 7 13.19 -17.48 0.31
CA ALA A 7 13.57 -16.08 0.43
C ALA A 7 14.78 -16.01 1.37
N ASP A 8 15.97 -15.76 0.82
CA ASP A 8 17.17 -15.53 1.61
C ASP A 8 16.94 -14.29 2.50
N ILE A 9 17.07 -14.47 3.81
CA ILE A 9 16.97 -13.38 4.78
C ILE A 9 18.36 -12.77 4.92
N ALA A 10 18.54 -11.58 4.38
CA ALA A 10 19.75 -10.78 4.57
C ALA A 10 19.57 -9.84 5.76
N ILE A 11 20.53 -9.87 6.71
CA ILE A 11 20.60 -8.90 7.82
C ILE A 11 21.64 -7.85 7.43
N LEU A 12 21.23 -6.58 7.41
CA LEU A 12 22.12 -5.47 7.08
C LEU A 12 22.80 -4.95 8.36
N PRO A 13 24.14 -4.81 8.40
CA PRO A 13 24.88 -4.50 9.62
C PRO A 13 24.55 -3.12 10.24
N SER A 14 23.99 -2.20 9.47
CA SER A 14 23.53 -0.90 9.95
C SER A 14 22.57 -0.23 8.96
N ARG A 15 21.86 0.79 9.43
CA ARG A 15 21.00 1.65 8.60
C ARG A 15 21.74 2.33 7.44
N LEU A 16 23.06 2.53 7.57
CA LEU A 16 23.89 3.05 6.48
C LEU A 16 24.01 2.02 5.34
N HIS A 17 24.12 0.73 5.67
CA HIS A 17 24.14 -0.35 4.68
C HIS A 17 22.78 -0.51 3.99
N GLU A 18 21.67 -0.38 4.74
CA GLU A 18 20.32 -0.31 4.17
C GLU A 18 20.23 0.80 3.11
N LYS A 19 20.65 2.02 3.47
CA LYS A 19 20.61 3.16 2.55
C LYS A 19 21.57 3.01 1.36
N TYR A 20 22.74 2.42 1.57
CA TYR A 20 23.68 2.16 0.49
C TYR A 20 23.16 1.11 -0.50
N ILE A 21 22.57 0.02 -0.02
CA ILE A 21 21.97 -1.01 -0.89
C ILE A 21 20.72 -0.46 -1.58
N GLU A 22 19.86 0.27 -0.87
CA GLU A 22 18.72 0.96 -1.46
C GLU A 22 19.16 1.91 -2.59
N TYR A 23 20.21 2.71 -2.35
CA TYR A 23 20.79 3.60 -3.36
C TYR A 23 21.34 2.84 -4.56
N THR A 24 22.08 1.74 -4.33
CA THR A 24 22.75 0.95 -5.36
C THR A 24 21.74 0.19 -6.22
N ILE A 25 20.77 -0.49 -5.60
CA ILE A 25 19.66 -1.15 -6.32
C ILE A 25 18.80 -0.11 -7.04
N GLY A 26 18.61 1.06 -6.43
CA GLY A 26 17.87 2.18 -7.00
C GLY A 26 18.53 2.81 -8.23
N GLN A 27 19.81 2.54 -8.52
CA GLN A 27 20.47 3.04 -9.74
C GLN A 27 19.95 2.36 -11.01
N GLU A 28 19.50 1.11 -10.93
CA GLU A 28 18.90 0.37 -12.06
C GLU A 28 17.36 0.42 -11.99
N SER A 29 16.82 1.63 -11.86
CA SER A 29 15.37 1.80 -11.80
C SER A 29 14.70 1.43 -13.12
N ARG A 30 13.59 0.68 -13.01
CA ARG A 30 12.70 0.36 -14.11
C ARG A 30 11.48 1.25 -14.05
N SER A 31 10.95 1.63 -15.22
CA SER A 31 9.72 2.39 -15.28
C SER A 31 8.52 1.55 -14.85
N LEU A 32 7.52 2.20 -14.26
CA LEU A 32 6.20 1.62 -14.02
C LEU A 32 5.63 1.10 -15.36
N PRO A 33 5.07 -0.13 -15.41
CA PRO A 33 4.53 -0.67 -16.64
C PRO A 33 3.50 0.26 -17.29
N ALA A 34 3.67 0.55 -18.59
CA ALA A 34 2.87 1.54 -19.32
C ALA A 34 1.34 1.32 -19.30
N ARG A 35 0.89 0.10 -18.95
CA ARG A 35 -0.53 -0.22 -18.74
C ARG A 35 -1.15 0.48 -17.53
N PHE A 36 -0.34 0.93 -16.56
CA PHE A 36 -0.79 1.64 -15.37
C PHE A 36 -0.67 3.15 -15.60
N THR A 37 -1.74 3.71 -16.17
CA THR A 37 -1.84 5.15 -16.44
C THR A 37 -2.59 5.90 -15.35
N LYS A 38 -3.42 5.21 -14.56
CA LYS A 38 -4.19 5.75 -13.43
C LYS A 38 -3.82 5.02 -12.15
N LEU A 39 -3.78 5.75 -11.04
CA LEU A 39 -3.52 5.20 -9.71
C LEU A 39 -4.55 4.11 -9.36
N ASP A 40 -5.81 4.35 -9.70
CA ASP A 40 -6.93 3.45 -9.46
C ASP A 40 -6.70 2.05 -10.09
N ASP A 41 -6.30 2.01 -11.37
CA ASP A 41 -6.05 0.77 -12.09
C ASP A 41 -4.88 -0.03 -11.47
N LEU A 42 -3.85 0.69 -11.00
CA LEU A 42 -2.72 0.08 -10.29
C LEU A 42 -3.17 -0.50 -8.96
N CYS A 43 -3.84 0.29 -8.11
CA CYS A 43 -4.26 -0.13 -6.78
C CYS A 43 -5.23 -1.32 -6.80
N LEU A 44 -6.22 -1.32 -7.71
CA LEU A 44 -7.10 -2.47 -7.90
C LEU A 44 -6.32 -3.73 -8.31
N ALA A 45 -5.37 -3.58 -9.24
CA ALA A 45 -4.55 -4.70 -9.69
C ALA A 45 -3.61 -5.22 -8.58
N VAL A 46 -3.08 -4.34 -7.73
CA VAL A 46 -2.25 -4.71 -6.57
C VAL A 46 -3.08 -5.44 -5.52
N LEU A 47 -4.25 -4.90 -5.16
CA LEU A 47 -5.18 -5.54 -4.23
C LEU A 47 -5.61 -6.94 -4.71
N GLY A 48 -5.84 -7.10 -6.02
CA GLY A 48 -6.12 -8.40 -6.64
C GLY A 48 -4.97 -9.43 -6.58
N LYS A 49 -3.78 -9.04 -6.08
CA LYS A 49 -2.63 -9.92 -5.86
C LYS A 49 -2.34 -10.18 -4.38
N PHE A 50 -3.20 -9.72 -3.47
CA PHE A 50 -3.07 -10.00 -2.04
C PHE A 50 -3.19 -11.50 -1.76
N SER A 51 -2.32 -12.01 -0.89
CA SER A 51 -2.22 -13.40 -0.50
C SER A 51 -3.02 -13.64 0.77
N THR A 52 -4.09 -14.42 0.63
CA THR A 52 -4.93 -14.88 1.75
C THR A 52 -4.11 -15.55 2.84
N VAL A 53 -3.10 -16.32 2.44
CA VAL A 53 -2.19 -17.05 3.32
C VAL A 53 -1.35 -16.08 4.16
N ASN A 54 -0.80 -15.04 3.54
CA ASN A 54 0.02 -14.04 4.26
C ASN A 54 -0.81 -13.26 5.27
N LEU A 55 -2.01 -12.83 4.88
CA LEU A 55 -2.94 -12.10 5.74
C LEU A 55 -3.37 -12.97 6.93
N ARG A 56 -3.72 -14.24 6.71
CA ARG A 56 -4.09 -15.21 7.77
C ARG A 56 -2.95 -15.54 8.74
N TYR A 57 -1.74 -15.74 8.24
CA TYR A 57 -0.60 -16.04 9.11
C TYR A 57 -0.31 -14.87 10.06
N ALA A 58 -0.56 -13.65 9.59
CA ALA A 58 -0.31 -12.44 10.34
C ALA A 58 -1.39 -12.18 11.40
N THR A 59 -2.68 -12.47 11.15
CA THR A 59 -3.75 -12.37 12.16
C THR A 59 -3.64 -13.41 13.27
N LYS A 60 -3.07 -14.60 12.98
CA LYS A 60 -2.80 -15.64 13.99
C LYS A 60 -1.56 -15.35 14.84
N GLY A 61 -0.96 -14.15 14.73
CA GLY A 61 0.20 -13.74 15.50
C GLY A 61 1.49 -14.50 15.15
N LYS A 62 1.55 -15.16 13.99
CA LYS A 62 2.70 -15.99 13.60
C LYS A 62 3.83 -15.20 12.93
N LYS A 63 3.62 -13.92 12.58
CA LYS A 63 4.68 -13.02 12.12
C LYS A 63 5.35 -12.38 13.32
N ILE A 64 6.55 -12.87 13.62
CA ILE A 64 7.50 -12.25 14.55
C ILE A 64 8.30 -11.23 13.73
N SER A 65 8.19 -9.94 14.04
CA SER A 65 9.08 -8.93 13.43
C SER A 65 10.54 -9.25 13.75
N THR A 66 11.49 -8.65 13.01
CA THR A 66 12.94 -8.79 13.26
C THR A 66 13.36 -8.50 14.71
N ALA A 67 12.51 -7.81 15.50
CA ALA A 67 12.72 -7.49 16.90
C ALA A 67 11.93 -8.38 17.90
N ALA A 68 11.45 -9.55 17.49
CA ALA A 68 10.64 -10.45 18.33
C ALA A 68 9.29 -9.89 18.82
N LYS A 69 8.80 -8.79 18.24
CA LYS A 69 7.52 -8.15 18.58
C LYS A 69 6.43 -8.54 17.58
N TYR A 70 5.19 -8.67 18.06
CA TYR A 70 4.01 -8.78 17.19
C TYR A 70 3.92 -7.53 16.31
N THR A 71 3.92 -7.72 15.00
CA THR A 71 3.76 -6.62 14.05
C THR A 71 2.32 -6.09 14.13
N PRO A 72 2.09 -4.77 14.30
CA PRO A 72 0.76 -4.18 14.19
C PRO A 72 0.08 -4.60 12.88
N ILE A 73 -1.22 -4.83 12.90
CA ILE A 73 -1.94 -5.32 11.70
C ILE A 73 -1.90 -4.32 10.53
N GLU A 74 -1.77 -3.02 10.81
CA GLU A 74 -1.56 -1.98 9.79
C GLU A 74 -0.31 -2.24 8.94
N ALA A 75 0.80 -2.61 9.58
CA ALA A 75 2.02 -3.01 8.88
C ALA A 75 1.85 -4.31 8.05
N GLN A 76 0.78 -5.09 8.26
CA GLN A 76 0.50 -6.30 7.46
C GLN A 76 -0.07 -5.95 6.09
N TYR A 77 -1.01 -5.00 6.02
CA TYR A 77 -1.54 -4.54 4.74
C TYR A 77 -0.48 -3.78 3.95
N GLN A 78 0.37 -3.00 4.63
CA GLN A 78 1.52 -2.36 3.99
C GLN A 78 2.53 -3.38 3.45
N ASP A 79 2.97 -4.36 4.25
CA ASP A 79 3.85 -5.45 3.80
C ASP A 79 3.27 -6.16 2.56
N GLU A 80 1.97 -6.47 2.61
CA GLU A 80 1.30 -7.21 1.56
C GLU A 80 1.10 -6.37 0.30
N PHE A 81 0.80 -5.08 0.44
CA PHE A 81 0.76 -4.13 -0.66
C PHE A 81 2.12 -4.03 -1.35
N TYR A 82 3.20 -3.85 -0.58
CA TYR A 82 4.56 -3.78 -1.11
C TYR A 82 4.94 -5.07 -1.85
N ARG A 83 4.63 -6.24 -1.28
CA ARG A 83 4.87 -7.55 -1.90
C ARG A 83 4.07 -7.72 -3.19
N ALA A 84 2.78 -7.41 -3.16
CA ALA A 84 1.86 -7.54 -4.29
C ALA A 84 2.21 -6.56 -5.41
N PHE A 85 2.60 -5.33 -5.08
CA PHE A 85 3.13 -4.34 -6.01
C PHE A 85 4.34 -4.89 -6.76
N ASN A 86 5.38 -5.33 -6.04
CA ASN A 86 6.59 -5.88 -6.66
C ASN A 86 6.32 -7.13 -7.51
N LEU A 87 5.36 -7.97 -7.11
CA LEU A 87 4.91 -9.12 -7.90
C LEU A 87 4.23 -8.68 -9.22
N LEU A 88 3.44 -7.60 -9.18
CA LEU A 88 2.65 -7.12 -10.30
C LEU A 88 3.46 -6.30 -11.31
N VAL A 89 4.30 -5.37 -10.84
CA VAL A 89 5.03 -4.42 -11.69
C VAL A 89 6.46 -4.87 -11.99
N GLY A 90 6.97 -5.84 -11.22
CA GLY A 90 8.35 -6.33 -11.31
C GLY A 90 9.30 -5.60 -10.37
N ARG A 91 10.40 -6.29 -10.02
CA ARG A 91 11.46 -5.73 -9.18
C ARG A 91 12.15 -4.56 -9.88
N GLY A 92 12.57 -3.56 -9.10
CA GLY A 92 13.30 -2.39 -9.59
C GLY A 92 12.41 -1.22 -10.01
N VAL A 93 11.08 -1.38 -10.00
CA VAL A 93 10.16 -0.23 -10.14
C VAL A 93 10.15 0.56 -8.82
N PRO A 94 10.47 1.86 -8.83
CA PRO A 94 10.55 2.66 -7.61
C PRO A 94 9.20 2.77 -6.89
N ILE A 95 9.22 2.43 -5.60
CA ILE A 95 8.16 2.70 -4.63
C ILE A 95 8.85 3.00 -3.29
N CYS A 96 8.55 4.15 -2.71
CA CYS A 96 9.08 4.55 -1.41
C CYS A 96 8.07 4.14 -0.35
N SER A 97 8.44 3.17 0.49
CA SER A 97 7.68 2.88 1.70
C SER A 97 7.98 3.94 2.73
N GLU A 98 6.96 4.15 3.54
CA GLU A 98 6.47 5.44 3.94
C GLU A 98 7.34 6.68 3.67
N TRP A 99 6.82 7.55 2.82
CA TRP A 99 7.56 8.67 2.26
C TRP A 99 7.20 9.94 3.00
N SER A 100 8.21 10.74 3.31
CA SER A 100 8.03 12.09 3.84
C SER A 100 9.11 13.01 3.30
N ARG A 101 8.74 14.27 3.12
CA ARG A 101 9.68 15.35 2.79
C ARG A 101 10.13 16.14 4.01
N THR A 102 9.34 16.12 5.08
CA THR A 102 9.59 16.87 6.31
C THR A 102 9.68 15.89 7.49
N ARG A 103 9.70 16.41 8.72
CA ARG A 103 9.57 15.55 9.91
C ARG A 103 8.11 15.22 10.23
N ASP A 104 7.17 15.92 9.61
CA ASP A 104 5.76 15.90 9.97
C ASP A 104 4.95 15.18 8.89
N GLY A 105 4.39 14.02 9.26
CA GLY A 105 3.60 13.19 8.37
C GLY A 105 4.45 12.31 7.45
N ARG A 106 3.91 11.15 7.06
CA ARG A 106 4.59 10.17 6.21
C ARG A 106 3.49 9.35 5.53
N VAL A 107 3.40 9.40 4.18
CA VAL A 107 2.41 8.58 3.44
C VAL A 107 2.94 7.16 3.30
N ASP A 108 2.10 6.15 3.48
CA ASP A 108 2.53 4.73 3.47
C ASP A 108 3.33 4.32 2.24
N PHE A 109 2.89 4.74 1.05
CA PHE A 109 3.63 4.54 -0.19
C PHE A 109 3.61 5.77 -1.07
N TYR A 110 4.74 5.98 -1.75
CA TYR A 110 4.89 6.97 -2.80
C TYR A 110 5.53 6.37 -4.04
N ILE A 111 4.97 6.62 -5.22
CA ILE A 111 5.51 6.17 -6.52
C ILE A 111 6.10 7.39 -7.25
N PRO A 112 7.43 7.58 -7.23
CA PRO A 112 8.05 8.82 -7.70
C PRO A 112 7.79 9.14 -9.18
N GLU A 113 7.78 8.12 -10.06
CA GLU A 113 7.60 8.34 -11.51
C GLU A 113 6.27 9.03 -11.84
N LYS A 114 5.21 8.70 -11.09
CA LYS A 114 3.86 9.24 -11.31
C LYS A 114 3.43 10.23 -10.23
N LYS A 115 4.28 10.46 -9.22
CA LYS A 115 3.98 11.27 -8.04
C LYS A 115 2.68 10.84 -7.34
N TRP A 116 2.48 9.52 -7.24
CA TRP A 116 1.28 8.97 -6.61
C TRP A 116 1.51 8.66 -5.15
N ALA A 117 0.59 9.08 -4.28
CA ALA A 117 0.60 8.74 -2.86
C ALA A 117 -0.51 7.75 -2.51
N ILE A 118 -0.20 6.78 -1.65
CA ILE A 118 -1.15 5.75 -1.20
C ILE A 118 -1.07 5.67 0.31
N GLU A 119 -2.22 5.68 0.98
CA GLU A 119 -2.39 5.48 2.43
C GLU A 119 -3.23 4.23 2.66
N LEU A 120 -2.81 3.35 3.56
CA LEU A 120 -3.54 2.13 3.91
C LEU A 120 -4.05 2.24 5.34
N LEU A 121 -5.36 2.15 5.50
CA LEU A 121 -5.99 2.14 6.82
C LEU A 121 -6.41 0.73 7.22
N ARG A 122 -6.83 0.61 8.46
CA ARG A 122 -7.27 -0.65 9.04
C ARG A 122 -8.60 -0.49 9.74
N ASP A 123 -9.54 -1.38 9.42
CA ASP A 123 -10.79 -1.60 10.17
C ASP A 123 -11.50 -0.28 10.53
N HIS A 124 -11.54 0.68 9.59
CA HIS A 124 -12.19 2.00 9.75
C HIS A 124 -11.55 2.91 10.80
N ASP A 125 -10.33 2.62 11.24
CA ASP A 125 -9.63 3.41 12.25
C ASP A 125 -9.28 4.80 11.72
N ARG A 126 -9.78 5.82 12.42
CA ARG A 126 -9.45 7.24 12.21
C ARG A 126 -9.53 7.72 10.75
N VAL A 127 -10.42 7.15 9.95
CA VAL A 127 -10.59 7.47 8.52
C VAL A 127 -10.64 8.99 8.25
N TYR A 128 -11.46 9.72 9.01
CA TYR A 128 -11.58 11.17 8.85
C TYR A 128 -10.28 11.95 9.15
N GLU A 129 -9.46 11.46 10.08
CA GLU A 129 -8.15 12.05 10.38
C GLU A 129 -7.23 11.92 9.16
N TYR A 130 -7.15 10.74 8.56
CA TYR A 130 -6.29 10.50 7.38
C TYR A 130 -6.80 11.25 6.15
N VAL A 131 -8.12 11.28 5.92
CA VAL A 131 -8.71 12.13 4.88
C VAL A 131 -8.30 13.59 5.09
N SER A 132 -8.35 14.10 6.33
CA SER A 132 -8.02 15.50 6.61
C SER A 132 -6.56 15.86 6.29
N ARG A 133 -5.63 14.89 6.31
CA ARG A 133 -4.22 15.11 5.97
C ARG A 133 -4.02 15.57 4.52
N PHE A 134 -4.89 15.14 3.60
CA PHE A 134 -4.86 15.53 2.18
C PHE A 134 -5.69 16.79 1.87
N LYS A 135 -6.40 17.37 2.86
CA LYS A 135 -7.24 18.56 2.68
C LYS A 135 -6.53 19.83 3.11
N ALA A 136 -7.05 20.99 2.73
CA ALA A 136 -6.49 22.28 3.10
C ALA A 136 -6.18 22.38 4.60
N GLY A 137 -4.92 22.70 4.94
CA GLY A 137 -4.41 22.73 6.32
C GLY A 137 -3.92 21.39 6.88
N GLY A 138 -4.10 20.29 6.15
CA GLY A 138 -3.59 18.96 6.47
C GLY A 138 -2.10 18.79 6.19
N SER A 139 -1.49 17.78 6.81
CA SER A 139 -0.04 17.54 6.76
C SER A 139 0.50 17.23 5.36
N TYR A 140 -0.32 16.71 4.45
CA TYR A 140 0.09 16.34 3.08
C TYR A 140 -0.35 17.37 2.04
N TYR A 141 -1.17 18.34 2.44
CA TYR A 141 -1.77 19.28 1.50
C TYR A 141 -0.74 20.15 0.79
N SER A 142 0.30 20.59 1.49
CA SER A 142 1.40 21.35 0.86
C SER A 142 2.12 20.55 -0.23
N TRP A 143 2.19 19.21 -0.10
CA TRP A 143 2.82 18.36 -1.11
C TRP A 143 1.96 18.26 -2.38
N ILE A 144 0.64 18.37 -2.25
CA ILE A 144 -0.27 18.49 -3.40
C ILE A 144 -0.10 19.85 -4.07
N GLU A 145 -0.17 20.95 -3.29
CA GLU A 145 -0.05 22.32 -3.82
C GLU A 145 1.29 22.57 -4.53
N GLU A 146 2.38 21.96 -4.04
CA GLU A 146 3.71 22.04 -4.64
C GLU A 146 3.90 21.12 -5.87
N GLY A 147 2.87 20.37 -6.28
CA GLY A 147 2.94 19.43 -7.40
C GLY A 147 3.89 18.25 -7.15
N MET A 148 4.03 17.84 -5.89
CA MET A 148 4.83 16.68 -5.47
C MET A 148 3.98 15.42 -5.37
N ILE A 149 2.68 15.57 -5.14
CA ILE A 149 1.66 14.54 -5.23
C ILE A 149 0.68 14.97 -6.32
N ASP A 150 0.67 14.25 -7.44
CA ASP A 150 -0.23 14.53 -8.57
C ASP A 150 -1.56 13.78 -8.43
N ASP A 151 -1.56 12.63 -7.74
CA ASP A 151 -2.75 11.84 -7.44
C ASP A 151 -2.53 11.06 -6.12
N TRP A 152 -3.60 10.78 -5.39
CA TRP A 152 -3.54 10.07 -4.14
C TRP A 152 -4.78 9.22 -3.89
N ILE A 153 -4.65 8.21 -3.04
CA ILE A 153 -5.75 7.35 -2.64
C ILE A 153 -5.57 6.82 -1.22
N ILE A 154 -6.67 6.72 -0.49
CA ILE A 154 -6.77 6.04 0.80
C ILE A 154 -7.48 4.72 0.56
N ILE A 155 -6.90 3.61 1.01
CA ILE A 155 -7.51 2.28 0.93
C ILE A 155 -7.68 1.78 2.36
N ASP A 156 -8.91 1.80 2.85
CA ASP A 156 -9.25 1.23 4.15
C ASP A 156 -9.45 -0.27 4.03
N CYS A 157 -8.54 -1.03 4.65
CA CYS A 157 -8.56 -2.47 4.66
C CYS A 157 -9.26 -2.99 5.91
N ALA A 158 -10.44 -3.57 5.74
CA ALA A 158 -11.29 -3.99 6.86
C ALA A 158 -11.81 -5.42 6.68
N THR A 159 -12.24 -6.05 7.78
CA THR A 159 -12.92 -7.35 7.73
C THR A 159 -14.45 -7.26 7.67
N SER A 160 -14.98 -6.04 7.78
CA SER A 160 -16.40 -5.72 7.63
C SER A 160 -16.58 -4.40 6.87
N PRO A 161 -17.71 -4.19 6.16
CA PRO A 161 -18.04 -2.89 5.57
C PRO A 161 -18.13 -1.78 6.63
N PRO A 162 -17.96 -0.50 6.24
CA PRO A 162 -18.24 0.61 7.13
C PRO A 162 -19.73 0.65 7.50
N ALA A 163 -20.08 1.38 8.56
CA ALA A 163 -21.48 1.57 8.95
C ALA A 163 -22.25 2.48 7.98
N SER A 164 -21.53 3.31 7.24
CA SER A 164 -22.04 4.23 6.22
C SER A 164 -20.90 4.66 5.29
N GLY A 165 -21.24 5.05 4.06
CA GLY A 165 -20.30 5.62 3.11
C GLY A 165 -19.58 6.88 3.60
N TYR A 166 -18.48 7.22 2.94
CA TYR A 166 -17.66 8.39 3.21
C TYR A 166 -17.88 9.47 2.15
N SER A 167 -17.70 10.73 2.52
CA SER A 167 -17.82 11.84 1.57
C SER A 167 -16.62 11.97 0.63
N GLU A 168 -15.49 11.32 0.94
CA GLU A 168 -14.22 11.46 0.22
C GLU A 168 -14.13 10.57 -1.04
N PRO A 169 -14.07 11.13 -2.26
CA PRO A 169 -13.98 10.33 -3.48
C PRO A 169 -12.71 9.52 -3.68
N ARG A 170 -11.61 9.91 -3.03
CA ARG A 170 -10.33 9.19 -3.08
C ARG A 170 -10.17 8.21 -1.92
N LEU A 171 -11.28 7.71 -1.37
CA LEU A 171 -11.29 6.67 -0.35
C LEU A 171 -11.99 5.41 -0.88
N TRP A 172 -11.32 4.27 -0.77
CA TRP A 172 -11.87 2.95 -1.05
C TRP A 172 -11.95 2.10 0.22
N ASN A 173 -12.95 1.23 0.26
CA ASN A 173 -13.10 0.21 1.30
C ASN A 173 -12.76 -1.16 0.71
N ALA A 174 -11.59 -1.70 1.06
CA ALA A 174 -11.17 -3.06 0.73
C ALA A 174 -11.62 -4.02 1.84
N VAL A 175 -12.74 -4.70 1.62
CA VAL A 175 -13.38 -5.58 2.62
C VAL A 175 -13.00 -7.04 2.38
N PHE A 176 -12.28 -7.60 3.35
CA PHE A 176 -11.82 -8.99 3.38
C PHE A 176 -12.76 -9.85 4.21
N THR A 177 -13.50 -10.73 3.55
CA THR A 177 -14.48 -11.65 4.17
C THR A 177 -14.00 -13.10 4.08
N ASP A 178 -14.69 -14.00 4.80
CA ASP A 178 -14.44 -15.45 4.78
C ASP A 178 -12.97 -15.80 5.07
N ASP A 179 -12.46 -15.27 6.18
CA ASP A 179 -11.06 -15.42 6.61
C ASP A 179 -10.12 -15.00 5.46
N TYR A 180 -10.29 -13.79 4.94
CA TYR A 180 -9.47 -13.20 3.86
C TYR A 180 -9.53 -13.91 2.49
N THR A 181 -10.43 -14.87 2.27
CA THR A 181 -10.54 -15.53 0.95
C THR A 181 -11.27 -14.71 -0.09
N ASN A 182 -12.17 -13.83 0.37
CA ASN A 182 -12.98 -13.00 -0.51
C ASN A 182 -12.64 -11.54 -0.26
N LEU A 183 -12.13 -10.87 -1.29
CA LEU A 183 -11.93 -9.42 -1.31
C LEU A 183 -13.03 -8.77 -2.15
N ARG A 184 -13.70 -7.78 -1.57
CA ARG A 184 -14.57 -6.84 -2.30
C ARG A 184 -14.05 -5.43 -2.08
N VAL A 185 -13.90 -4.66 -3.15
CA VAL A 185 -13.46 -3.26 -3.08
C VAL A 185 -14.66 -2.39 -3.41
N TYR A 186 -14.99 -1.49 -2.50
CA TYR A 186 -16.08 -0.54 -2.66
C TYR A 186 -15.50 0.88 -2.77
N ASP A 187 -16.17 1.74 -3.52
CA ASP A 187 -15.88 3.16 -3.49
C ASP A 187 -16.42 3.82 -2.21
N HIS A 188 -16.41 5.15 -2.20
CA HIS A 188 -16.82 5.93 -1.05
C HIS A 188 -18.35 5.97 -0.84
N GLN A 189 -19.15 5.65 -1.86
CA GLN A 189 -20.61 5.48 -1.78
C GLN A 189 -21.03 4.03 -1.56
N GLU A 190 -20.09 3.13 -1.25
CA GLU A 190 -20.36 1.70 -1.07
C GLU A 190 -20.75 0.98 -2.37
N GLU A 191 -20.45 1.56 -3.54
CA GLU A 191 -20.62 0.85 -4.81
C GLU A 191 -19.43 -0.07 -5.08
N LEU A 192 -19.73 -1.29 -5.51
CA LEU A 192 -18.71 -2.29 -5.77
C LEU A 192 -17.88 -1.91 -7.01
N LEU A 193 -16.58 -1.74 -6.83
CA LEU A 193 -15.65 -1.50 -7.92
C LEU A 193 -15.44 -2.80 -8.72
N SER A 194 -16.01 -2.86 -9.93
CA SER A 194 -15.81 -4.00 -10.82
C SER A 194 -14.36 -4.04 -11.32
N ILE A 195 -13.67 -5.17 -11.15
CA ILE A 195 -12.42 -5.45 -11.87
C ILE A 195 -12.80 -5.73 -13.33
N ARG A 196 -12.74 -4.71 -14.20
CA ARG A 196 -12.74 -4.97 -15.65
C ARG A 196 -11.41 -5.60 -16.03
N LEU A 197 -11.32 -6.93 -15.90
CA LEU A 197 -10.29 -7.70 -16.58
C LEU A 197 -10.52 -7.48 -18.08
N LYS A 198 -9.67 -6.66 -18.72
CA LYS A 198 -9.65 -6.60 -20.19
C LYS A 198 -9.13 -7.96 -20.67
N ASN A 199 -9.97 -8.66 -21.43
CA ASN A 199 -9.56 -9.78 -22.28
C ASN A 199 -8.53 -9.33 -23.30
#